data_AF-R1CMB8-F1
#
_entry.id   AF-R1CMB8-F1
#
_cell.length_a   1.000
_cell.length_b   1.000
_cell.length_c   1.000
_cell.angle_alpha   90.00
_cell.angle_beta   90.00
_cell.angle_gamma   90.00
#
_symmetry.space_group_name_H-M   'P 1'
#
loop_
_entity.id
_entity.type
_entity.pdbx_description
1 polymer ?
#
loop_
_entity_poly.entity_id
_entity_poly.type
_entity_poly.pdbx_seq_one_letter_code
_entity_poly.pdbx_strand_id
1 'polypeptide(L)'
;VKRAWAEDEDRLLMEVVGRLGAQRWSLIASQMDGRVGKQCRERWFNHLCPEVKKGEWTAEEDQIIEQGVAEIGTKWSEIVKRLPGRTDNAIKNR
;
A
#
# COMPACT_ATOMS: atom_id res chain seq x y z
N VAL A 1 1.57 -2.09 19.90
CA VAL A 1 2.24 -0.78 19.67
C VAL A 1 2.58 -0.66 18.19
N LYS A 2 2.20 0.42 17.50
CA LYS A 2 2.57 0.65 16.09
C LYS A 2 4.05 1.05 16.03
N ARG A 3 4.92 0.16 15.51
CA ARG A 3 6.35 0.45 15.26
C ARG A 3 6.50 1.05 13.85
N ALA A 4 7.06 2.24 13.75
CA ALA A 4 7.41 2.87 12.47
C ALA A 4 8.40 2.00 11.68
N TRP A 5 8.36 2.06 10.34
CA TRP A 5 9.31 1.34 9.48
C TRP A 5 10.59 2.15 9.34
N ALA A 6 11.72 1.53 9.64
CA ALA A 6 13.03 2.11 9.35
C ALA A 6 13.41 1.88 7.87
N GLU A 7 14.28 2.73 7.34
CA GLU A 7 14.73 2.62 5.94
C GLU A 7 15.42 1.29 5.65
N ASP A 8 16.20 0.75 6.58
CA ASP A 8 16.84 -0.57 6.45
C ASP A 8 15.82 -1.70 6.36
N GLU A 9 14.72 -1.60 7.10
CA GLU A 9 13.63 -2.57 7.01
C GLU A 9 12.94 -2.49 5.65
N ASP A 10 12.74 -1.28 5.12
CA ASP A 10 12.18 -1.10 3.78
C ASP A 10 13.10 -1.67 2.70
N ARG A 11 14.41 -1.41 2.79
CA ARG A 11 15.42 -1.98 1.88
C ARG A 11 15.39 -3.50 1.89
N LEU A 12 15.44 -4.10 3.08
CA LEU A 12 15.38 -5.55 3.25
C LEU A 12 14.06 -6.12 2.71
N LEU A 13 12.93 -5.48 3.00
CA LEU A 13 11.63 -5.93 2.50
C LEU A 13 11.58 -5.89 0.97
N MET A 14 12.10 -4.83 0.34
CA MET A 14 12.19 -4.74 -1.12
C MET A 14 13.06 -5.84 -1.72
N GLU A 15 14.21 -6.12 -1.13
CA GLU A 15 15.11 -7.19 -1.57
C GLU A 15 14.43 -8.57 -1.46
N VAL A 16 13.87 -8.88 -0.29
CA VAL A 16 13.24 -10.18 -0.03
C VAL A 16 12.03 -10.40 -0.95
N VAL A 17 11.21 -9.36 -1.17
CA VAL A 17 10.08 -9.42 -2.11
C VAL A 17 10.58 -9.56 -3.56
N GLY A 18 11.65 -8.87 -3.94
CA GLY A 18 12.27 -9.03 -5.27
C GLY A 18 12.73 -10.46 -5.54
N ARG A 19 13.23 -11.16 -4.51
CA ARG A 19 13.68 -12.56 -4.61
C ARG A 19 12.54 -13.58 -4.56
N LEU A 20 11.54 -13.38 -3.69
CA LEU A 20 10.51 -14.39 -3.38
C LEU A 20 9.16 -14.12 -4.05
N GLY A 21 8.94 -12.92 -4.59
CA GLY A 21 7.66 -12.44 -5.08
C GLY A 21 6.69 -12.02 -3.97
N ALA A 22 5.72 -11.17 -4.31
CA ALA A 22 4.78 -10.53 -3.37
C ALA A 22 3.57 -11.40 -2.97
N GLN A 23 3.79 -12.66 -2.54
CA GLN A 23 2.70 -13.59 -2.19
C GLN A 23 2.87 -14.31 -0.84
N ARG A 24 4.05 -14.86 -0.55
CA ARG A 24 4.30 -15.70 0.64
C ARG A 24 4.72 -14.86 1.85
N TRP A 25 3.82 -14.03 2.35
CA TRP A 25 4.13 -13.01 3.38
C TRP A 25 4.64 -13.57 4.71
N SER A 26 4.21 -14.77 5.12
CA SER A 26 4.76 -15.42 6.32
C SER A 26 6.24 -15.81 6.14
N LEU A 27 6.63 -16.25 4.93
CA LEU A 27 8.01 -16.56 4.60
C LEU A 27 8.85 -15.29 4.45
N ILE A 28 8.28 -14.24 3.85
CA ILE A 28 8.95 -12.93 3.77
C ILE A 28 9.23 -12.40 5.18
N ALA A 29 8.23 -12.47 6.07
CA ALA A 29 8.36 -12.02 7.44
C ALA A 29 9.40 -12.82 8.25
N SER A 30 9.63 -14.10 7.93
CA SER A 30 10.69 -14.87 8.61
C SER A 30 12.11 -14.38 8.28
N GLN A 31 12.26 -13.53 7.26
CA GLN A 31 13.52 -12.85 6.91
C GLN A 31 13.62 -11.45 7.53
N MET A 32 12.58 -10.99 8.23
CA MET A 32 12.46 -9.64 8.78
C MET A 32 12.48 -9.70 10.30
N ASP A 33 13.30 -8.88 10.95
CA ASP A 33 13.36 -8.88 12.41
C ASP A 33 12.17 -8.14 13.04
N GLY A 34 11.38 -8.86 13.86
CA GLY A 34 10.23 -8.32 14.58
C GLY A 34 9.08 -7.79 13.71
N ARG A 35 9.00 -8.18 12.43
CA ARG A 35 7.84 -7.91 11.56
C ARG A 35 7.07 -9.19 11.27
N VAL A 36 5.74 -9.09 11.21
CA VAL A 36 4.88 -10.21 10.82
C VAL A 36 4.36 -10.07 9.39
N GLY A 37 3.90 -11.16 8.80
CA GLY A 37 3.49 -11.20 7.39
C GLY A 37 2.47 -10.14 7.00
N LYS A 38 1.47 -9.89 7.86
CA LYS A 38 0.48 -8.82 7.66
C LYS A 38 1.15 -7.44 7.51
N GLN A 39 2.10 -7.12 8.38
CA GLN A 39 2.81 -5.82 8.34
C GLN A 39 3.65 -5.69 7.08
N CYS A 40 4.37 -6.76 6.68
CA CYS A 40 5.17 -6.77 5.46
C CYS A 40 4.30 -6.55 4.23
N ARG A 41 3.16 -7.26 4.15
CA ARG A 41 2.18 -7.11 3.07
C ARG A 41 1.65 -5.68 2.99
N GLU A 42 1.20 -5.13 4.11
CA GLU A 42 0.66 -3.77 4.18
C GLU A 42 1.72 -2.74 3.78
N ARG A 43 2.96 -2.88 4.26
CA ARG A 43 4.05 -1.97 3.90
C ARG A 43 4.37 -2.02 2.41
N TRP A 44 4.46 -3.22 1.85
CA TRP A 44 4.74 -3.42 0.43
C TRP A 44 3.67 -2.77 -0.45
N PHE A 45 2.41 -3.19 -0.32
CA PHE A 45 1.36 -2.75 -1.23
C PHE A 45 0.93 -1.30 -1.03
N ASN A 46 1.15 -0.71 0.15
CA ASN A 46 0.76 0.69 0.39
C ASN A 46 1.88 1.70 0.15
N HIS A 47 3.16 1.29 0.14
CA HIS A 47 4.28 2.24 0.12
C HIS A 47 5.48 1.83 -0.73
N LEU A 48 5.85 0.55 -0.80
CA LEU A 48 7.13 0.15 -1.43
C LEU A 48 6.97 -0.37 -2.86
N CYS A 49 5.82 -0.96 -3.19
CA CYS A 49 5.57 -1.47 -4.53
C CYS A 49 5.76 -0.33 -5.57
N PRO A 50 6.52 -0.56 -6.67
CA PRO A 50 6.77 0.47 -7.69
C PRO A 50 5.51 1.04 -8.34
N GLU A 51 4.43 0.26 -8.37
CA GLU A 51 3.13 0.67 -8.91
C GLU A 51 2.43 1.74 -8.04
N VAL A 52 2.87 1.93 -6.80
CA VAL A 52 2.28 2.91 -5.87
C VAL A 52 2.79 4.32 -6.19
N LYS A 53 1.87 5.21 -6.57
CA LYS A 53 2.12 6.62 -6.81
C LYS A 53 2.32 7.37 -5.48
N LYS A 54 3.50 7.98 -5.33
CA LYS A 54 3.93 8.69 -4.10
C LYS A 54 3.79 10.22 -4.17
N GLY A 55 3.22 10.75 -5.25
CA GLY A 55 3.06 12.19 -5.49
C GLY A 55 1.80 12.78 -4.88
N GLU A 56 1.70 14.11 -4.98
CA GLU A 56 0.52 14.89 -4.58
C GLU A 56 -0.75 14.45 -5.31
N TRP A 57 -1.89 14.65 -4.67
CA TRP A 57 -3.21 14.41 -5.25
C TRP A 57 -3.54 15.50 -6.28
N THR A 58 -4.03 15.09 -7.44
CA THR A 58 -4.53 16.05 -8.43
C THR A 58 -6.01 16.35 -8.19
N ALA A 59 -6.49 17.50 -8.68
CA ALA A 59 -7.90 17.87 -8.55
C ALA A 59 -8.83 16.85 -9.23
N GLU A 60 -8.38 16.23 -10.32
CA GLU A 60 -9.10 15.18 -11.01
C GLU A 60 -9.19 13.90 -10.16
N GLU A 61 -8.10 13.54 -9.47
CA GLU A 61 -8.13 12.40 -8.54
C GLU A 61 -9.10 12.66 -7.38
N ASP A 62 -9.12 13.88 -6.82
CA ASP A 62 -10.05 14.27 -5.76
C ASP A 62 -11.51 14.20 -6.23
N GLN A 63 -11.80 14.71 -7.44
CA GLN A 63 -13.12 14.66 -8.03
C GLN A 63 -13.60 13.20 -8.22
N ILE A 64 -12.71 12.31 -8.66
CA ILE A 64 -13.03 10.87 -8.79
C ILE A 64 -13.37 10.25 -7.43
N ILE A 65 -12.66 10.64 -6.36
CA ILE A 65 -12.93 10.16 -4.99
C ILE A 65 -14.30 10.65 -4.54
N GLU A 66 -14.56 11.97 -4.63
CA GLU A 66 -15.82 12.57 -4.20
C GLU A 66 -17.02 11.92 -4.91
N GLN A 67 -16.93 11.79 -6.24
CA GLN A 67 -17.96 11.14 -7.04
C GLN A 67 -18.14 9.67 -6.65
N GLY A 68 -17.03 8.93 -6.45
CA GLY A 68 -17.07 7.54 -6.01
C GLY A 68 -17.77 7.39 -4.65
N VAL A 69 -17.45 8.25 -3.68
CA VAL A 69 -18.09 8.24 -2.36
C VAL A 69 -19.58 8.54 -2.47
N ALA A 70 -19.99 9.50 -3.31
CA ALA A 70 -21.38 9.83 -3.54
C ALA A 70 -22.17 8.68 -4.19
N GLU A 71 -21.58 7.95 -5.14
CA GLU A 71 -22.23 6.88 -5.88
C GLU A 71 -22.33 5.56 -5.09
N ILE A 72 -21.23 5.16 -4.43
CA ILE A 72 -21.10 3.80 -3.88
C ILE A 72 -20.67 3.77 -2.40
N GLY A 73 -20.55 4.93 -1.75
CA GLY A 73 -20.13 5.07 -0.36
C GLY A 73 -18.64 4.79 -0.15
N THR A 74 -18.26 4.45 1.08
CA THR A 74 -16.86 4.20 1.49
C THR A 74 -16.31 2.84 1.02
N LYS A 75 -16.68 2.41 -0.19
CA LYS A 75 -16.19 1.19 -0.84
C LYS A 75 -14.85 1.46 -1.52
N TRP A 76 -13.81 1.72 -0.72
CA TRP A 76 -12.49 2.13 -1.19
C TRP A 76 -11.85 1.17 -2.20
N SER A 77 -12.06 -0.14 -2.00
CA SER A 77 -11.59 -1.18 -2.93
C SER A 77 -12.22 -1.11 -4.31
N GLU A 78 -13.36 -0.44 -4.45
CA GLU A 78 -14.02 -0.20 -5.73
C GLU A 78 -13.60 1.15 -6.33
N ILE A 79 -13.50 2.19 -5.49
CA ILE A 79 -13.03 3.52 -5.90
C ILE A 79 -11.59 3.46 -6.43
N VAL A 80 -10.72 2.65 -5.81
CA VAL A 80 -9.31 2.50 -6.23
C VAL A 80 -9.16 1.99 -7.67
N LYS A 81 -10.14 1.25 -8.19
CA LYS A 81 -10.12 0.79 -9.59
C LYS A 81 -10.18 1.94 -10.60
N ARG A 82 -10.66 3.12 -10.17
CA ARG A 82 -10.73 4.35 -10.98
C ARG A 82 -9.47 5.21 -10.86
N LEU A 83 -8.56 4.89 -9.93
CA LEU A 83 -7.39 5.70 -9.56
C LEU A 83 -6.10 4.88 -9.71
N PRO A 84 -5.57 4.74 -10.94
CA PRO A 84 -4.40 3.91 -11.18
C PRO A 84 -3.20 4.37 -10.36
N GLY A 85 -2.56 3.42 -9.70
CA GLY A 85 -1.39 3.65 -8.84
C GLY A 85 -1.70 4.24 -7.46
N ARG A 86 -2.94 4.63 -7.16
CA ARG A 86 -3.37 4.91 -5.78
C ARG A 86 -3.80 3.61 -5.11
N THR A 87 -3.72 3.59 -3.78
CA THR A 87 -4.15 2.44 -2.98
C THR A 87 -5.44 2.78 -2.24
N ASP A 88 -6.21 1.77 -1.87
CA ASP A 88 -7.41 1.93 -1.04
C ASP A 88 -7.09 2.66 0.28
N ASN A 89 -5.92 2.36 0.87
CA ASN A 89 -5.43 3.06 2.05
C ASN A 89 -5.06 4.52 1.76
N ALA A 90 -4.50 4.82 0.58
CA ALA A 90 -4.21 6.20 0.20
C ALA A 90 -5.51 7.00 0.04
N ILE A 91 -6.52 6.45 -0.64
CA ILE A 91 -7.82 7.11 -0.87
C ILE A 91 -8.54 7.37 0.45
N LYS A 92 -8.58 6.38 1.34
CA LYS A 92 -9.22 6.55 2.67
C LYS A 92 -8.59 7.66 3.51
N ASN A 93 -7.31 7.97 3.29
CA ASN A 93 -6.58 9.02 4.02
C ASN A 93 -6.55 10.35 3.26
N ARG A 94 -7.17 10.42 2.08
CA ARG A 94 -7.38 11.66 1.35
C ARG A 94 -8.65 12.34 1.86
#